data_AF-A0A235FBY9-F1
#
_entry.id   AF-A0A235FBY9-F1
#
_cell.length_a   1.000
_cell.length_b   1.000
_cell.length_c   1.000
_cell.angle_alpha   90.00
_cell.angle_beta   90.00
_cell.angle_gamma   90.00
#
_symmetry.space_group_name_H-M   'P 1'
#
loop_
_entity.id
_entity.type
_entity.pdbx_description
1 polymer ?
#
loop_
_entity_poly.entity_id
_entity_poly.type
_entity_poly.pdbx_seq_one_letter_code
_entity_poly.pdbx_strand_id
1 'polypeptide(L)' 'MMEFEKGMLRRAVEGRKAYLIQQLIHKGTHGIEDHRHLQDWTLSELEREWRQNSSQDHDLLG' A
#
# COMPACT_ATOMS: atom_id res chain seq x y z
N MET A 1 0.22 18.38 26.11
CA MET A 1 -0.79 17.46 25.54
C MET A 1 -0.63 17.40 24.00
N MET A 2 0.57 17.10 23.49
CA MET A 2 0.87 17.09 22.03
C MET A 2 1.61 15.82 21.56
N GLU A 3 1.91 14.88 22.46
CA GLU A 3 2.65 13.65 22.11
C GLU A 3 1.73 12.47 21.71
N PHE A 4 0.44 12.54 22.08
CA PHE A 4 -0.53 11.48 21.77
C PHE A 4 -0.88 11.42 20.27
N GLU A 5 -0.90 12.55 19.58
CA GLU A 5 -1.33 12.65 18.18
C GLU A 5 -0.31 12.02 17.21
N LYS A 6 1.00 12.15 17.50
CA LYS A 6 2.05 11.55 16.68
C LYS A 6 1.99 10.02 16.68
N GLY A 7 1.63 9.41 17.81
CA GLY A 7 1.47 7.96 17.92
C GLY A 7 0.28 7.43 17.12
N MET A 8 -0.81 8.20 17.06
CA MET A 8 -2.02 7.84 16.30
C MET A 8 -1.80 7.97 14.79
N LEU A 9 -1.15 9.06 14.35
CA LEU A 9 -0.85 9.26 12.93
C LEU A 9 0.09 8.17 12.41
N ARG A 10 1.13 7.83 13.19
CA ARG A 10 2.05 6.76 12.84
C ARG A 10 1.32 5.42 12.73
N ARG A 11 0.45 5.08 13.70
CA ARG A 11 -0.36 3.85 13.62
C ARG A 11 -1.30 3.84 12.42
N ALA A 12 -1.93 4.96 12.10
CA ALA A 12 -2.83 5.04 10.95
C ALA A 12 -2.07 4.85 9.62
N VAL A 13 -0.88 5.46 9.49
CA VAL A 13 -0.01 5.31 8.32
C VAL A 13 0.50 3.88 8.18
N GLU A 14 1.00 3.27 9.26
CA GLU A 14 1.48 1.89 9.25
C GLU A 14 0.34 0.90 8.93
N GLY A 15 -0.84 1.11 9.51
CA GLY A 15 -2.02 0.30 9.21
C GLY A 15 -2.45 0.43 7.74
N ARG A 16 -2.37 1.64 7.18
CA ARG A 16 -2.69 1.88 5.77
C ARG A 16 -1.66 1.25 4.84
N LYS A 17 -0.36 1.33 5.16
CA LYS A 17 0.70 0.64 4.43
C LYS A 17 0.46 -0.87 4.41
N ALA A 18 0.28 -1.48 5.58
CA ALA A 18 0.06 -2.92 5.69
C ALA A 18 -1.15 -3.38 4.87
N TYR A 19 -2.24 -2.61 4.89
CA TYR A 19 -3.42 -2.88 4.06
C TYR A 19 -3.08 -2.86 2.56
N LEU A 20 -2.41 -1.81 2.06
CA LEU A 20 -2.06 -1.70 0.65
C LEU A 20 -1.10 -2.80 0.19
N ILE A 21 -0.10 -3.12 1.01
CA ILE A 21 0.84 -4.22 0.74
C ILE A 21 0.09 -5.55 0.60
N GLN A 22 -0.82 -5.86 1.53
CA GLN A 22 -1.64 -7.07 1.46
C GLN A 22 -2.50 -7.11 0.20
N GLN A 23 -3.10 -5.99 -0.19
CA GLN A 23 -3.91 -5.89 -1.40
C GLN A 23 -3.07 -6.10 -2.68
N LEU A 24 -1.86 -5.52 -2.74
CA LEU A 24 -0.93 -5.69 -3.86
C LEU A 24 -0.42 -7.13 -4.00
N ILE A 25 -0.17 -7.83 -2.89
CA ILE A 25 0.16 -9.25 -2.89
C ILE A 25 -1.05 -10.08 -3.32
N HIS A 26 -2.21 -9.81 -2.74
CA HIS A 26 -3.44 -10.58 -3.01
C HIS A 26 -3.88 -10.47 -4.48
N LYS A 27 -3.69 -9.31 -5.09
CA LYS A 27 -3.96 -9.11 -6.52
C LYS A 27 -3.01 -9.91 -7.44
N GLY A 28 -1.95 -10.51 -6.88
CA GLY A 28 -0.98 -11.29 -7.64
C GLY A 28 -0.02 -10.45 -8.47
N THR A 29 -0.06 -9.12 -8.30
CA THR A 29 0.79 -8.16 -9.02
C THR A 29 2.23 -8.17 -8.51
N HIS A 30 2.45 -8.63 -7.28
CA HIS A 30 3.76 -8.73 -6.65
C HIS A 30 3.95 -10.11 -6.02
N GLY A 31 5.08 -10.77 -6.32
CA GLY A 31 5.43 -12.06 -5.74
C GLY A 31 5.87 -11.97 -4.27
N ILE A 32 6.17 -13.11 -3.66
CA ILE A 32 6.62 -13.18 -2.25
C ILE A 32 7.97 -12.45 -2.04
N GLU A 33 8.85 -12.41 -3.04
CA GLU A 33 10.10 -11.63 -2.99
C GLU A 33 9.86 -10.11 -3.02
N ASP A 34 8.88 -9.65 -3.80
CA ASP A 34 8.45 -8.25 -3.82
C ASP A 34 7.87 -7.78 -2.48
N HIS A 35 7.33 -8.69 -1.66
CA HIS A 35 6.77 -8.32 -0.36
C HIS A 35 7.78 -7.61 0.54
N ARG A 36 9.07 -7.98 0.48
CA ARG A 36 10.13 -7.26 1.22
C ARG A 36 10.33 -5.85 0.67
N HIS A 37 10.33 -5.70 -0.65
CA HIS A 37 10.49 -4.41 -1.31
C HIS A 37 9.29 -3.48 -1.02
N LEU A 38 8.08 -4.02 -0.97
CA LEU A 38 6.86 -3.28 -0.64
C LEU A 38 6.88 -2.74 0.80
N GLN A 39 7.62 -3.35 1.73
CA GLN A 39 7.77 -2.85 3.10
C GLN A 39 8.70 -1.63 3.19
N ASP A 40 9.68 -1.53 2.29
CA ASP A 40 10.58 -0.36 2.20
C ASP A 40 9.89 0.86 1.57
N TRP A 41 8.79 0.67 0.86
CA TRP A 41 8.07 1.75 0.20
C TRP A 41 7.38 2.71 1.18
N THR A 42 7.36 3.99 0.81
CA THR A 42 6.53 4.99 1.48
C THR A 42 5.05 4.76 1.20
N LEU A 43 4.19 5.35 2.04
CA LEU A 43 2.74 5.21 1.87
C LEU A 43 2.29 5.68 0.47
N SER A 44 2.86 6.79 -0.01
CA SER A 44 2.51 7.38 -1.31
C SER A 44 2.95 6.51 -2.49
N GLU A 45 4.04 5.76 -2.36
CA GLU A 45 4.48 4.79 -3.39
C GLU A 45 3.50 3.61 -3.47
N LEU A 46 3.12 3.05 -2.32
CA LEU A 46 2.10 1.99 -2.25
C LEU A 46 0.75 2.44 -2.81
N GLU A 47 0.33 3.66 -2.49
CA GLU A 47 -0.92 4.23 -3.03
C GLU A 47 -0.87 4.46 -4.54
N ARG A 48 0.29 4.90 -5.06
CA ARG A 48 0.49 5.07 -6.50
C ARG A 48 0.37 3.74 -7.21
N GLU A 49 1.06 2.73 -6.71
CA GLU A 49 1.07 1.41 -7.36
C GLU A 49 -0.28 0.72 -7.28
N TRP A 50 -0.95 0.84 -6.13
CA TRP A 50 -2.32 0.36 -5.99
C TRP A 50 -3.26 1.02 -7.00
N ARG A 51 -3.15 2.34 -7.22
CA ARG A 51 -3.96 3.04 -8.23
C ARG A 51 -3.63 2.59 -9.65
N GLN A 52 -2.35 2.45 -10.00
CA GLN A 52 -1.94 2.00 -11.33
C GLN A 52 -2.47 0.59 -11.62
N ASN A 53 -2.27 -0.34 -10.69
CA ASN A 53 -2.81 -1.69 -10.82
C ASN A 53 -4.33 -1.75 -10.78
N SER A 54 -5.00 -0.87 -10.03
CA SER A 54 -6.47 -0.80 -10.00
C SER A 54 -7.05 -0.22 -11.29
N SER A 55 -6.39 0.77 -11.89
CA SER A 55 -6.81 1.36 -13.17
C SER A 55 -6.59 0.41 -14.35
N GLN A 56 -5.55 -0.43 -14.29
CA GLN A 56 -5.26 -1.39 -15.37
C GLN A 56 -6.32 -2.50 -15.50
N ASP A 57 -7.12 -2.74 -14.45
CA ASP A 57 -8.27 -3.66 -14.48
C ASP A 57 -9.46 -3.07 -15.29
N HIS A 58 -9.57 -1.74 -15.31
CA HIS A 58 -10.67 -1.03 -15.96
C HIS A 58 -10.48 -0.83 -17.47
N ASP A 59 -9.23 -0.90 -17.97
CA ASP A 59 -8.91 -0.76 -19.40
C ASP A 59 -9.04 -2.08 -20.20
N LEU A 60 -9.26 -3.23 -19.56
CA LEU A 60 -9.47 -4.52 -20.23
C LEU A 60 -10.94 -4.85 -20.52
N LEU A 61 -11.86 -3.93 -20.19
CA LEU A 61 -13.31 -4.05 -20.46
C LEU A 61 -13.83 -2.96 -21.42
N GLY A 62 -12.92 -2.25 -22.12
CA GLY A 62 -13.23 -1.21 -23.12
C GLY A 62 -13.12 -1.72 -24.55
#